data_AF-A0A523MJQ4-F1
#
_entry.id   AF-A0A523MJQ4-F1
#
_cell.length_a   1.000
_cell.length_b   1.000
_cell.length_c   1.000
_cell.angle_alpha   90.00
_cell.angle_beta   90.00
_cell.angle_gamma   90.00
#
_symmetry.space_group_name_H-M   'P 1'
#
loop_
_entity.id
_entity.type
_entity.pdbx_description
1 polymer ?
#
loop_
_entity_poly.entity_id
_entity_poly.type
_entity_poly.pdbx_seq_one_letter_code
_entity_poly.pdbx_strand_id
1 'polypeptide(L)'
;MNLGKFLLVIVAGGAAATSLACEYPALITVPDGQTSTMEELIIAQSAVREYMAGMEAYLACVNEEMNAAGDDAPVEYKSIMFSRHNAAVAEMEAIASSFNEQVQTYKEANPGN
;
A
#
# COMPACT_ATOMS: atom_id res chain seq x y z
N MET A 1 46.34 -41.36 -13.27
CA MET A 1 45.74 -41.07 -14.60
C MET A 1 44.33 -40.55 -14.34
N ASN A 2 44.11 -39.28 -14.72
CA ASN A 2 42.89 -38.51 -14.44
C ASN A 2 41.66 -39.06 -15.14
N LEU A 3 40.52 -39.10 -14.43
CA LEU A 3 39.16 -38.90 -14.98
C LEU A 3 38.20 -38.94 -13.78
N GLY A 4 37.30 -38.02 -13.51
CA GLY A 4 36.89 -36.80 -14.17
C GLY A 4 35.94 -36.10 -13.19
N LYS A 5 35.94 -34.78 -13.22
CA LYS A 5 35.06 -33.91 -12.43
C LYS A 5 33.59 -34.33 -12.59
N PHE A 6 32.89 -34.50 -11.48
CA PHE A 6 31.46 -34.19 -11.40
C PHE A 6 31.21 -33.45 -10.08
N LEU A 7 31.31 -32.12 -10.16
CA LEU A 7 30.73 -31.20 -9.18
C LEU A 7 29.22 -31.27 -9.37
N LEU A 8 28.50 -31.89 -8.42
CA LEU A 8 27.05 -31.79 -8.32
C LEU A 8 26.75 -30.80 -7.20
N VAL A 9 26.83 -29.52 -7.56
CA VAL A 9 26.38 -28.42 -6.70
C VAL A 9 24.85 -28.36 -6.84
N ILE A 10 24.15 -28.99 -5.90
CA ILE A 10 22.71 -28.77 -5.72
C ILE A 10 22.57 -27.46 -4.93
N VAL A 11 22.50 -26.34 -5.63
CA VAL A 11 21.95 -25.10 -5.06
C VAL A 11 20.43 -25.23 -5.17
N ALA A 12 19.82 -25.81 -4.14
CA ALA A 12 18.39 -25.63 -3.89
C ALA A 12 18.19 -24.24 -3.28
N GLY A 13 18.34 -23.20 -4.11
CA GLY A 13 17.91 -21.85 -3.79
C GLY A 13 16.40 -21.76 -3.97
N GLY A 14 15.65 -22.44 -3.11
CA GLY A 14 14.21 -22.25 -3.01
C GLY A 14 13.96 -20.89 -2.38
N ALA A 15 13.82 -19.85 -3.21
CA ALA A 15 13.05 -18.69 -2.79
C ALA A 15 11.63 -19.21 -2.55
N ALA A 16 11.30 -19.42 -1.27
CA ALA A 16 9.91 -19.51 -0.87
C ALA A 16 9.28 -18.19 -1.28
N ALA A 17 8.61 -18.17 -2.43
CA ALA A 17 7.59 -17.18 -2.69
C ALA A 17 6.52 -17.46 -1.64
N THR A 18 6.65 -16.85 -0.47
CA THR A 18 5.54 -16.72 0.45
C THR A 18 4.48 -15.99 -0.35
N SER A 19 3.42 -16.69 -0.77
CA SER A 19 2.21 -16.08 -1.29
C SER A 19 1.55 -15.34 -0.12
N LEU A 20 2.15 -14.23 0.30
CA LEU A 20 1.45 -13.23 1.08
C LEU A 20 0.43 -12.67 0.10
N ALA A 21 -0.86 -12.91 0.36
CA ALA A 21 -1.93 -12.18 -0.30
C ALA A 21 -1.59 -10.67 -0.26
N CYS A 22 -2.04 -9.89 -1.26
CA CYS A 22 -1.67 -8.47 -1.35
C CYS A 22 -1.73 -7.76 0.01
N GLU A 23 -0.58 -7.30 0.49
CA GLU A 23 -0.42 -6.70 1.81
C GLU A 23 -1.17 -5.36 1.84
N TYR A 24 -2.16 -5.24 2.73
CA TYR A 24 -2.86 -3.99 2.94
C TYR A 24 -2.10 -3.18 4.02
N PRO A 25 -1.68 -1.93 3.75
CA PRO A 25 -0.90 -1.17 4.71
C PRO A 25 -1.71 -0.87 5.98
N ALA A 26 -1.00 -0.74 7.11
CA ALA A 26 -1.63 -0.37 8.36
C ALA A 26 -2.22 1.04 8.27
N LEU A 27 -3.48 1.19 8.70
CA LEU A 27 -4.17 2.48 8.72
C LEU A 27 -3.41 3.49 9.59
N ILE A 28 -3.37 4.73 9.11
CA ILE A 28 -2.75 5.85 9.82
C ILE A 28 -3.79 6.74 10.51
N THR A 29 -3.33 7.51 11.50
CA THR A 29 -4.15 8.54 12.14
C THR A 29 -3.78 9.92 11.60
N VAL A 30 -4.79 10.69 11.20
CA VAL A 30 -4.63 12.12 10.90
C VAL A 30 -4.94 12.92 12.17
N PRO A 31 -3.99 13.73 12.69
CA PRO A 31 -4.21 14.47 13.93
C PRO A 31 -5.12 15.70 13.70
N ASP A 32 -5.84 16.13 14.74
CA ASP A 32 -6.80 17.26 14.66
C ASP A 32 -6.07 18.60 14.55
N GLY A 33 -6.28 19.31 13.44
CA GLY A 33 -5.65 20.58 13.14
C GLY A 33 -5.90 21.68 14.17
N GLN A 34 -7.01 21.64 14.93
CA GLN A 34 -7.30 22.64 15.97
C GLN A 34 -6.35 22.55 17.17
N THR A 35 -5.83 21.36 17.45
CA THR A 35 -5.05 21.06 18.67
C THR A 35 -3.63 20.57 18.37
N SER A 36 -3.35 20.22 17.12
CA SER A 36 -2.03 19.77 16.67
C SER A 36 -1.03 20.91 16.58
N THR A 37 0.24 20.53 16.71
CA THR A 37 1.42 21.34 16.37
C THR A 37 1.81 21.18 14.90
N MET A 38 2.60 22.12 14.38
CA MET A 38 3.20 21.98 13.04
C MET A 38 4.04 20.71 12.91
N GLU A 39 4.79 20.34 13.95
CA GLU A 39 5.63 19.14 13.94
C GLU A 39 4.79 17.87 13.79
N GLU A 40 3.67 17.76 14.51
CA GLU A 40 2.73 16.64 14.38
C GLU A 40 2.13 16.55 12.97
N LEU A 41 1.80 17.68 12.33
CA LEU A 41 1.30 17.68 10.95
C LEU A 41 2.37 17.30 9.92
N ILE A 42 3.64 17.63 10.16
CA ILE A 42 4.76 17.17 9.32
C ILE A 42 4.97 15.66 9.46
N ILE A 43 4.90 15.13 10.68
CA ILE A 43 4.97 13.69 10.93
C ILE A 43 3.80 12.98 10.24
N ALA A 44 2.58 13.51 10.39
CA ALA A 44 1.40 13.00 9.71
C ALA A 44 1.53 13.05 8.19
N GLN A 45 2.14 14.11 7.61
CA GLN A 45 2.42 14.17 6.18
C GLN A 45 3.32 13.02 5.71
N SER A 46 4.36 12.68 6.47
CA SER A 46 5.23 11.54 6.15
C SER A 46 4.44 10.23 6.21
N ALA A 47 3.64 10.04 7.27
CA ALA A 47 2.80 8.85 7.42
C ALA A 47 1.78 8.71 6.27
N VAL A 48 1.14 9.82 5.84
CA VAL A 48 0.26 9.83 4.67
C VAL A 48 1.00 9.38 3.42
N ARG A 49 2.20 9.88 3.16
CA ARG A 49 2.98 9.48 1.97
C ARG A 49 3.37 8.00 2.01
N GLU A 50 3.82 7.51 3.16
CA GLU A 50 4.16 6.10 3.34
C GLU A 50 2.94 5.19 3.17
N TYR A 51 1.80 5.58 3.73
CA TYR A 51 0.54 4.88 3.57
C TYR A 51 0.09 4.85 2.10
N MET A 52 0.16 5.99 1.39
CA MET A 52 -0.19 6.06 -0.04
C MET A 52 0.71 5.16 -0.89
N ALA A 53 2.03 5.14 -0.63
CA ALA A 53 2.94 4.23 -1.31
C ALA A 53 2.63 2.74 -1.03
N GLY A 54 2.25 2.41 0.22
CA GLY A 54 1.79 1.07 0.57
C GLY A 54 0.49 0.68 -0.15
N MET A 55 -0.45 1.61 -0.27
CA MET A 55 -1.71 1.39 -0.99
C MET A 55 -1.52 1.26 -2.49
N GLU A 56 -0.60 2.02 -3.09
CA GLU A 56 -0.23 1.86 -4.49
C GLU A 56 0.38 0.48 -4.76
N ALA A 57 1.23 -0.02 -3.86
CA ALA A 57 1.75 -1.38 -3.94
C ALA A 57 0.66 -2.45 -3.79
N TYR A 58 -0.31 -2.24 -2.88
CA TYR A 58 -1.49 -3.10 -2.75
C TYR A 58 -2.30 -3.13 -4.06
N LEU A 59 -2.62 -1.97 -4.63
CA LEU A 59 -3.38 -1.85 -5.88
C LEU A 59 -2.66 -2.53 -7.05
N ALA A 60 -1.33 -2.39 -7.15
CA ALA A 60 -0.53 -3.08 -8.15
C ALA A 60 -0.66 -4.60 -8.01
N CYS A 61 -0.53 -5.13 -6.79
CA CYS A 61 -0.70 -6.56 -6.53
C CYS A 61 -2.12 -7.06 -6.87
N VAL A 62 -3.17 -6.32 -6.49
CA VAL A 62 -4.56 -6.69 -6.82
C VAL A 62 -4.76 -6.76 -8.34
N ASN A 63 -4.17 -5.81 -9.08
CA ASN A 63 -4.21 -5.82 -10.53
C ASN A 63 -3.43 -7.00 -11.13
N GLU A 64 -2.29 -7.37 -10.56
CA GLU A 64 -1.52 -8.56 -10.96
C GLU A 64 -2.32 -9.85 -10.72
N GLU A 65 -2.96 -10.02 -9.56
CA GLU A 65 -3.85 -11.15 -9.26
C GLU A 65 -5.05 -11.23 -10.23
N MET A 66 -5.61 -10.08 -10.62
CA MET A 66 -6.69 -10.01 -11.61
C MET A 66 -6.20 -10.40 -13.01
N ASN A 67 -5.05 -9.88 -13.43
CA ASN A 67 -4.45 -10.19 -14.74
C ASN A 67 -4.03 -11.66 -14.85
N ALA A 68 -3.46 -12.23 -13.78
CA ALA A 68 -3.06 -13.62 -13.74
C ALA A 68 -4.25 -14.59 -13.83
N ALA A 69 -5.42 -14.19 -13.34
CA ALA A 69 -6.65 -14.97 -13.47
C ALA A 69 -7.20 -14.99 -14.91
N GLY A 70 -6.86 -13.97 -15.71
CA GLY A 70 -7.22 -13.87 -17.13
C GLY A 70 -8.70 -13.57 -17.41
N ASP A 71 -9.04 -13.50 -18.70
CA ASP A 71 -10.37 -13.09 -19.15
C ASP A 71 -11.46 -14.13 -18.86
N ASP A 72 -11.10 -15.40 -18.69
CA ASP A 72 -12.05 -16.47 -18.38
C ASP A 72 -12.32 -16.62 -16.88
N ALA A 73 -11.74 -15.74 -16.04
CA ALA A 73 -12.00 -15.75 -14.60
C ALA A 73 -13.50 -15.58 -14.30
N PRO A 74 -14.04 -16.29 -13.28
CA PRO A 74 -15.45 -16.19 -12.91
C PRO A 74 -15.87 -14.74 -12.66
N VAL A 75 -17.08 -14.37 -13.09
CA VAL A 75 -17.63 -13.01 -12.92
C VAL A 75 -17.57 -12.57 -11.45
N GLU A 76 -17.89 -13.48 -10.53
CA GLU A 76 -17.82 -13.25 -9.09
C GLU A 76 -16.40 -12.87 -8.63
N TYR A 77 -15.39 -13.59 -9.12
CA TYR A 77 -13.99 -13.29 -8.80
C TYR A 77 -13.60 -11.90 -9.29
N LYS A 78 -13.92 -11.57 -10.54
CA LYS A 78 -13.65 -10.23 -11.10
C LYS A 78 -14.34 -9.14 -10.29
N SER A 79 -15.59 -9.35 -9.88
CA SER A 79 -16.35 -8.42 -9.05
C SER A 79 -15.68 -8.16 -7.71
N ILE A 80 -15.20 -9.21 -7.03
CA ILE A 80 -14.46 -9.09 -5.77
C ILE A 80 -13.16 -8.30 -5.98
N MET A 81 -12.41 -8.58 -7.05
CA MET A 81 -11.16 -7.86 -7.34
C MET A 81 -11.40 -6.37 -7.63
N PHE A 82 -12.43 -6.03 -8.40
CA PHE A 82 -12.82 -4.64 -8.61
C PHE A 82 -13.29 -3.97 -7.32
N SER A 83 -14.04 -4.67 -6.47
CA SER A 83 -14.45 -4.15 -5.18
C SER A 83 -13.26 -3.83 -4.28
N ARG A 84 -12.26 -4.73 -4.21
CA ARG A 84 -11.00 -4.51 -3.49
C ARG A 84 -10.25 -3.29 -3.99
N HIS A 85 -10.12 -3.15 -5.31
CA HIS A 85 -9.46 -2.01 -5.94
C HIS A 85 -10.17 -0.69 -5.60
N ASN A 86 -11.48 -0.63 -5.83
CA ASN A 86 -12.26 0.58 -5.60
C ASN A 86 -12.30 0.98 -4.12
N ALA A 87 -12.37 0.01 -3.20
CA ALA A 87 -12.32 0.27 -1.77
C ALA A 87 -10.97 0.88 -1.36
N ALA A 88 -9.87 0.36 -1.89
CA ALA A 88 -8.54 0.92 -1.63
C ALA A 88 -8.40 2.35 -2.16
N VAL A 89 -8.86 2.63 -3.38
CA VAL A 89 -8.87 3.99 -3.94
C VAL A 89 -9.71 4.94 -3.08
N ALA A 90 -10.91 4.51 -2.67
CA ALA A 90 -11.79 5.32 -1.81
C ALA A 90 -11.15 5.65 -0.44
N GLU A 91 -10.42 4.70 0.16
CA GLU A 91 -9.71 4.93 1.42
C GLU A 91 -8.56 5.93 1.26
N MET A 92 -7.77 5.79 0.18
CA MET A 92 -6.72 6.75 -0.17
C MET A 92 -7.27 8.18 -0.32
N GLU A 93 -8.39 8.33 -1.04
CA GLU A 93 -9.06 9.62 -1.21
C GLU A 93 -9.56 10.19 0.12
N ALA A 94 -10.14 9.34 0.99
CA ALA A 94 -10.64 9.75 2.29
C ALA A 94 -9.51 10.25 3.21
N ILE A 95 -8.37 9.55 3.25
CA ILE A 95 -7.21 9.94 4.06
C ILE A 95 -6.57 11.22 3.53
N ALA A 96 -6.41 11.33 2.20
CA ALA A 96 -5.89 12.54 1.59
C ALA A 96 -6.79 13.75 1.86
N SER A 97 -8.11 13.58 1.74
CA SER A 97 -9.09 14.63 2.07
C SER A 97 -9.01 15.02 3.53
N SER A 98 -8.99 14.05 4.44
CA SER A 98 -8.91 14.28 5.89
C SER A 98 -7.64 15.06 6.25
N PHE A 99 -6.48 14.65 5.72
CA PHE A 99 -5.23 15.35 5.99
C PHE A 99 -5.25 16.80 5.49
N ASN A 100 -5.76 17.03 4.27
CA ASN A 100 -5.88 18.39 3.72
C ASN A 100 -6.81 19.28 4.54
N GLU A 101 -7.93 18.73 5.01
CA GLU A 101 -8.86 19.42 5.92
C GLU A 101 -8.15 19.82 7.21
N GLN A 102 -7.45 18.89 7.87
CA GLN A 102 -6.77 19.18 9.14
C GLN A 102 -5.63 20.19 8.98
N VAL A 103 -4.90 20.18 7.86
CA VAL A 103 -3.91 21.22 7.55
C VAL A 103 -4.58 22.60 7.41
N GLN A 104 -5.76 22.67 6.80
CA GLN A 104 -6.51 23.93 6.69
C GLN A 104 -7.00 24.40 8.06
N THR A 105 -7.58 23.50 8.85
CA THR A 105 -8.02 23.77 10.22
C THR A 105 -6.88 24.30 11.10
N TYR A 106 -5.68 23.74 10.97
CA TYR A 106 -4.49 24.24 11.67
C TYR A 106 -4.13 25.67 11.28
N LYS A 107 -4.15 26.01 9.99
CA LYS A 107 -3.87 27.37 9.52
C LYS A 107 -4.86 28.38 10.06
N GLU A 108 -6.13 28.00 10.13
CA GLU A 108 -7.20 28.84 10.69
C GLU A 108 -7.05 29.06 12.19
N ALA A 109 -6.65 28.01 12.93
CA ALA A 109 -6.37 28.10 14.36
C ALA A 109 -5.07 28.87 14.69
N ASN A 110 -4.16 28.99 13.72
CA ASN A 110 -2.84 29.61 13.90
C ASN A 110 -2.59 30.73 12.87
N PRO A 111 -3.37 31.84 12.92
CA PRO A 111 -3.21 32.96 12.00
C PRO A 111 -1.90 33.70 12.29
N GLY A 112 -0.84 33.38 11.55
CA GLY A 112 0.49 33.98 11.72
C GLY A 112 1.66 33.01 11.49
N ASN A 113 1.38 31.71 11.34
CA ASN A 113 2.33 30.70 10.86
C ASN A 113 2.31 30.57 9.33
#